data_AF-A0A7I8MRP0-F1
#
_entry.id   AF-A0A7I8MRP0-F1
#
_cell.length_a   1.000
_cell.length_b   1.000
_cell.length_c   1.000
_cell.angle_alpha   90.00
_cell.angle_beta   90.00
_cell.angle_gamma   90.00
#
_symmetry.space_group_name_H-M   'P 1'
#
loop_
_entity.id
_entity.type
_entity.pdbx_description
1 polymer ?
#
loop_
_entity_poly.entity_id
_entity_poly.type
_entity_poly.pdbx_seq_one_letter_code
_entity_poly.pdbx_strand_id
1 'polypeptide(L)'
;MMRITGIMVLFLVLVAWPGSSTAEFYRYYDENGALRFTDNLAEVPEDQQPQVKRYQEEDDYLTPRQRAEKARNQAKAQIERENLEKNDRKTAAIRNVKIKDTDDLKSVREELDGDFAGLEDRRKALQAKRDSLTTPEEVREYQTQVRKLNEDIQRFEVRRQEFIRKAKEYNALVN
;
A
#
# COMPACT_ATOMS: atom_id res chain seq x y z
N MET A 1 17.66 37.84 39.60
CA MET A 1 17.02 36.65 38.99
C MET A 1 17.22 36.51 37.47
N MET A 2 17.84 37.46 36.75
CA MET A 2 18.03 37.37 35.28
C MET A 2 19.15 36.43 34.77
N ARG A 3 20.00 35.88 35.64
CA ARG A 3 21.11 34.99 35.23
C ARG A 3 20.68 33.53 35.05
N ILE A 4 19.64 33.08 35.74
CA ILE A 4 19.15 31.70 35.68
C ILE A 4 18.32 31.47 34.40
N THR A 5 17.57 32.49 33.96
CA THR A 5 16.75 32.45 32.74
C THR A 5 17.60 32.29 31.48
N GLY A 6 18.76 32.94 31.41
CA GLY A 6 19.68 32.78 30.27
C GLY A 6 20.29 31.37 30.17
N ILE A 7 20.62 30.77 31.32
CA ILE A 7 21.13 29.39 31.38
C ILE A 7 20.04 28.39 30.96
N MET A 8 18.79 28.62 31.36
CA MET A 8 17.66 27.78 31.00
C MET A 8 17.34 27.83 29.50
N VAL A 9 17.41 29.01 28.87
CA VAL A 9 17.24 29.17 27.41
C VAL A 9 18.39 28.50 26.65
N LEU A 10 19.63 28.61 27.12
CA LEU A 10 20.79 27.95 26.50
C LEU A 10 20.67 26.42 26.56
N PHE A 11 20.20 25.87 27.68
CA PHE A 11 19.91 24.44 27.81
C PHE A 11 18.82 23.97 26.84
N LEU A 12 17.78 24.78 26.64
CA LEU A 12 16.68 24.48 25.72
C LEU A 12 17.12 24.46 24.24
N VAL A 13 18.07 25.32 23.88
CA VAL A 13 18.66 25.35 22.52
C VAL A 13 19.57 24.16 22.26
N LEU A 14 20.34 23.70 23.26
CA LEU A 14 21.21 22.53 23.14
C LEU A 14 20.44 21.20 22.98
N VAL A 15 19.26 21.07 23.58
CA VAL A 15 18.41 19.88 23.45
C VAL A 15 17.67 19.84 22.09
N ALA A 16 17.56 20.97 21.39
CA ALA A 16 16.84 21.08 20.12
C ALA A 16 17.68 20.66 18.89
N TRP A 17 18.93 20.24 19.07
CA TRP A 17 19.72 19.58 18.02
C TRP A 17 19.55 18.07 18.12
N PRO A 18 18.67 17.42 17.33
CA PRO A 18 18.71 15.99 17.18
C PRO A 18 20.06 15.64 16.52
N GLY A 19 21.01 15.14 17.31
CA GLY A 19 22.20 14.51 16.79
C GLY A 19 21.77 13.34 15.92
N SER A 20 22.20 13.34 14.66
CA SER A 20 22.03 12.20 13.77
C SER A 20 22.76 11.00 14.38
N SER A 21 22.04 10.17 15.12
CA SER A 21 22.56 8.91 15.64
C SER A 21 22.73 7.96 14.46
N THR A 22 23.96 7.78 14.00
CA THR A 22 24.30 6.74 13.04
C THR A 22 24.58 5.46 13.82
N ALA A 23 23.65 4.51 13.80
CA ALA A 23 23.90 3.16 14.30
C ALA A 23 24.61 2.37 13.18
N GLU A 24 25.78 1.82 13.47
CA GLU A 24 26.55 1.01 12.53
C GLU A 24 26.28 -0.47 12.80
N PHE A 25 25.79 -1.20 11.80
CA PHE A 25 25.59 -2.65 11.87
C PHE A 25 26.66 -3.38 11.04
N TYR A 26 27.30 -4.34 11.68
CA TYR A 26 28.36 -5.19 11.13
C TYR A 26 27.81 -6.58 10.79
N ARG A 27 28.33 -7.18 9.72
CA ARG A 27 27.93 -8.51 9.24
C ARG A 27 29.14 -9.43 9.18
N TYR A 28 29.06 -10.60 9.81
CA TYR A 28 30.15 -11.58 9.85
C TYR A 28 29.61 -13.02 9.83
N TYR A 29 30.49 -14.00 9.56
CA TYR A 29 30.17 -15.42 9.67
C TYR A 29 30.69 -15.97 11.01
N ASP A 30 29.85 -16.70 11.73
CA ASP A 30 30.27 -17.38 12.96
C ASP A 30 31.06 -18.67 12.66
N GLU A 31 31.56 -19.34 13.72
CA GLU A 31 32.36 -20.57 13.63
C GLU A 31 31.64 -21.72 12.89
N ASN A 32 30.31 -21.67 12.82
CA ASN A 32 29.48 -22.67 12.14
C ASN A 32 29.14 -22.26 10.69
N GLY A 33 29.68 -21.13 10.21
CA GLY A 33 29.39 -20.58 8.89
C GLY A 33 28.01 -19.91 8.79
N ALA A 34 27.34 -19.63 9.91
CA ALA A 34 26.07 -18.91 9.90
C ALA A 34 26.28 -17.39 9.89
N LEU A 35 25.49 -16.69 9.07
CA LEU A 35 25.55 -15.24 8.94
C LEU A 35 24.96 -14.56 10.19
N ARG A 36 25.76 -13.71 10.85
CA ARG A 36 25.38 -12.94 12.03
C ARG A 36 25.48 -11.43 11.77
N PHE A 37 24.69 -10.68 12.51
CA PHE A 37 24.70 -9.22 12.51
C PHE A 37 24.89 -8.73 13.95
N THR A 38 25.77 -7.76 14.15
CA THR A 38 26.04 -7.15 15.45
C THR A 38 26.23 -5.64 15.29
N ASP A 39 25.81 -4.85 16.27
CA ASP A 39 26.09 -3.42 16.38
C ASP A 39 27.43 -3.17 17.12
N ASN A 40 28.02 -4.22 17.69
CA ASN A 40 29.26 -4.17 18.43
C ASN A 40 30.42 -4.75 17.59
N LEU A 41 31.33 -3.88 17.15
CA LEU A 41 32.50 -4.30 16.36
C LEU A 41 33.37 -5.34 17.08
N ALA A 42 33.41 -5.30 18.42
CA ALA A 42 34.20 -6.23 19.23
C ALA A 42 33.67 -7.68 19.20
N GLU A 43 32.42 -7.89 18.78
CA GLU A 43 31.83 -9.22 18.61
C GLU A 43 32.17 -9.84 17.25
N VAL A 44 32.73 -9.04 16.33
CA VAL A 44 33.22 -9.54 15.05
C VAL A 44 34.57 -10.22 15.26
N PRO A 45 34.76 -11.47 14.83
CA PRO A 45 36.05 -12.17 14.87
C PRO A 45 37.19 -11.34 14.26
N GLU A 46 38.36 -11.33 14.91
CA GLU A 46 39.51 -10.49 14.53
C GLU A 46 40.00 -10.72 13.09
N ASP A 47 39.86 -11.94 12.58
CA ASP A 47 40.18 -12.32 11.21
C ASP A 47 39.21 -11.72 10.17
N GLN A 48 37.99 -11.39 10.60
CA GLN A 48 36.94 -10.77 9.79
C GLN A 48 36.87 -9.24 9.99
N GLN A 49 37.38 -8.69 11.10
CA GLN A 49 37.40 -7.25 11.42
C GLN A 49 37.96 -6.36 10.29
N PRO A 50 39.09 -6.70 9.61
CA PRO A 50 39.63 -5.88 8.52
C PRO A 50 38.78 -5.91 7.23
N GLN A 51 37.91 -6.91 7.09
CA GLN A 51 37.09 -7.16 5.90
C GLN A 51 35.63 -6.77 6.10
N VAL A 52 35.25 -6.23 7.27
CA VAL A 52 33.88 -5.83 7.56
C VAL A 52 33.50 -4.64 6.69
N LYS A 53 32.87 -4.95 5.56
CA LYS A 53 32.21 -3.94 4.74
C LYS A 53 30.97 -3.48 5.50
N ARG A 54 30.86 -2.16 5.70
CA ARG A 54 29.62 -1.52 6.17
C ARG A 54 28.46 -2.10 5.37
N TYR A 55 27.43 -2.62 6.05
CA TYR A 55 26.23 -3.08 5.37
C TYR A 55 25.62 -1.87 4.65
N GLN A 56 25.53 -1.95 3.32
CA GLN A 56 24.81 -0.98 2.53
C GLN A 56 23.44 -1.56 2.24
N GLU A 57 22.41 -0.88 2.73
CA GLU A 57 21.03 -1.24 2.42
C GLU A 57 20.81 -1.08 0.91
N GLU A 58 19.87 -1.83 0.34
CA GLU A 58 19.55 -1.73 -1.09
C GLU A 58 19.20 -0.29 -1.51
N ASP A 59 18.78 0.54 -0.56
CA ASP A 59 18.38 1.93 -0.75
C ASP A 59 19.49 2.96 -0.51
N ASP A 60 20.69 2.53 -0.12
CA ASP A 60 21.84 3.40 0.16
C ASP A 60 22.44 4.00 -1.11
N TYR A 61 22.35 3.29 -2.24
CA TYR A 61 22.80 3.77 -3.55
C TYR A 61 21.77 4.67 -4.26
N LEU A 62 20.55 4.77 -3.72
CA LEU A 62 19.50 5.53 -4.37
C LEU A 62 19.71 7.03 -4.16
N THR A 63 19.62 7.77 -5.27
CA THR A 63 19.46 9.22 -5.19
C THR A 63 18.18 9.58 -4.43
N PRO A 64 18.09 10.78 -3.82
CA PRO A 64 16.86 11.23 -3.14
C PRO A 64 15.60 11.11 -4.00
N ARG A 65 15.72 11.33 -5.32
CA ARG A 65 14.60 11.15 -6.28
C ARG A 65 14.18 9.69 -6.41
N GLN A 66 15.12 8.77 -6.56
CA GLN A 66 14.82 7.34 -6.69
C GLN A 66 14.22 6.77 -5.40
N ARG A 67 14.69 7.21 -4.23
CA ARG A 67 14.12 6.84 -2.94
C ARG A 67 12.66 7.31 -2.82
N ALA A 68 12.38 8.56 -3.21
CA ALA A 68 11.02 9.09 -3.23
C ALA A 68 10.10 8.34 -4.21
N GLU A 69 10.62 7.95 -5.37
CA GLU A 69 9.88 7.16 -6.35
C GLU A 69 9.58 5.74 -5.84
N LYS A 70 10.56 5.06 -5.23
CA LYS A 70 10.38 3.75 -4.60
C LYS A 70 9.29 3.80 -3.52
N ALA A 71 9.35 4.79 -2.63
CA ALA A 71 8.34 4.98 -1.59
C ALA A 71 6.95 5.22 -2.18
N ARG A 72 6.84 6.04 -3.25
CA ARG A 72 5.58 6.27 -3.96
C ARG A 72 5.03 4.99 -4.59
N ASN A 73 5.88 4.17 -5.21
CA ASN A 73 5.48 2.92 -5.85
C ASN A 73 5.05 1.87 -4.81
N GLN A 74 5.74 1.79 -3.67
CA GLN A 74 5.33 0.94 -2.55
C GLN A 74 3.98 1.35 -1.98
N ALA A 75 3.77 2.66 -1.76
CA ALA A 75 2.48 3.17 -1.29
C ALA A 75 1.35 2.85 -2.29
N LYS A 76 1.59 3.02 -3.60
CA LYS A 76 0.63 2.62 -4.65
C LYS A 76 0.30 1.13 -4.60
N ALA A 77 1.33 0.27 -4.49
CA ALA A 77 1.15 -1.18 -4.43
C ALA A 77 0.39 -1.61 -3.17
N GLN A 78 0.63 -0.97 -2.03
CA GLN A 78 -0.12 -1.23 -0.80
C GLN A 78 -1.59 -0.86 -0.95
N ILE A 79 -1.89 0.34 -1.47
CA ILE A 79 -3.27 0.77 -1.74
C ILE A 79 -3.97 -0.21 -2.70
N GLU A 80 -3.25 -0.71 -3.70
CA GLU A 80 -3.79 -1.71 -4.63
C GLU A 80 -4.14 -3.02 -3.94
N ARG A 81 -3.25 -3.55 -3.09
CA ARG A 81 -3.52 -4.74 -2.28
C ARG A 81 -4.72 -4.56 -1.36
N GLU A 82 -4.80 -3.44 -0.64
CA GLU A 82 -5.93 -3.14 0.24
C GLU A 82 -7.26 -3.08 -0.53
N ASN A 83 -7.25 -2.51 -1.75
CA ASN A 83 -8.42 -2.48 -2.61
C ASN A 83 -8.81 -3.87 -3.12
N LEU A 84 -7.84 -4.72 -3.47
CA LEU A 84 -8.09 -6.11 -3.85
C LEU A 84 -8.73 -6.87 -2.70
N GLU A 85 -8.14 -6.82 -1.51
CA GLU A 85 -8.69 -7.46 -0.31
C GLU A 85 -10.11 -6.96 0.01
N LYS A 86 -10.36 -5.65 -0.11
CA LYS A 86 -11.69 -5.08 0.11
C LYS A 86 -12.71 -5.65 -0.87
N ASN A 87 -12.35 -5.78 -2.15
CA ASN A 87 -13.23 -6.36 -3.17
C ASN A 87 -13.48 -7.85 -2.92
N ASP A 88 -12.46 -8.60 -2.53
CA ASP A 88 -12.60 -10.03 -2.19
C ASP A 88 -13.52 -10.22 -0.97
N ARG A 89 -13.37 -9.37 0.05
CA ARG A 89 -14.25 -9.36 1.22
C ARG A 89 -15.69 -9.04 0.84
N LYS A 90 -15.93 -8.03 0.00
CA LYS A 90 -17.27 -7.71 -0.52
C LYS A 90 -17.87 -8.90 -1.29
N THR A 91 -17.08 -9.54 -2.15
CA THR A 91 -17.53 -10.72 -2.92
C THR A 91 -17.88 -11.88 -1.99
N ALA A 92 -17.04 -12.17 -1.01
CA ALA A 92 -17.30 -13.20 -0.01
C ALA A 92 -18.53 -12.86 0.84
N ALA A 93 -18.76 -11.60 1.18
CA ALA A 93 -19.94 -11.16 1.92
C ALA A 93 -21.23 -11.48 1.13
N ILE A 94 -21.29 -11.13 -0.17
CA ILE A 94 -22.44 -11.47 -1.03
C ILE A 94 -22.59 -12.99 -1.19
N ARG A 95 -21.49 -13.74 -1.30
CA ARG A 95 -21.55 -15.19 -1.44
C ARG A 95 -22.08 -15.88 -0.17
N ASN A 96 -21.71 -15.35 1.00
CA ASN A 96 -21.99 -15.99 2.29
C ASN A 96 -23.23 -15.42 2.98
N VAL A 97 -23.77 -14.29 2.53
CA VAL A 97 -25.01 -13.73 3.08
C VAL A 97 -26.14 -14.76 2.93
N LYS A 98 -26.89 -14.92 4.02
CA LYS A 98 -28.13 -15.68 4.04
C LYS A 98 -29.26 -14.67 3.88
N ILE A 99 -29.81 -14.59 2.68
CA ILE A 99 -30.96 -13.74 2.39
C ILE A 99 -32.17 -14.29 3.12
N LYS A 100 -32.72 -13.51 4.06
CA LYS A 100 -33.91 -13.89 4.84
C LYS A 100 -35.15 -13.19 4.33
N ASP A 101 -35.00 -11.96 3.85
CA ASP A 101 -36.08 -11.11 3.42
C ASP A 101 -35.68 -10.23 2.22
N THR A 102 -36.61 -9.37 1.80
CA THR A 102 -36.42 -8.46 0.68
C THR A 102 -35.54 -7.25 1.02
N ASP A 103 -35.39 -6.91 2.31
CA ASP A 103 -34.53 -5.81 2.76
C ASP A 103 -33.05 -6.19 2.63
N ASP A 104 -32.70 -7.44 2.93
CA ASP A 104 -31.36 -7.99 2.67
C ASP A 104 -30.97 -7.86 1.17
N LEU A 105 -31.90 -8.20 0.26
CA LEU A 105 -31.68 -8.08 -1.18
C LEU A 105 -31.53 -6.63 -1.61
N LYS A 106 -32.34 -5.74 -1.04
CA LYS A 106 -32.30 -4.31 -1.33
C LYS A 106 -30.97 -3.70 -0.91
N SER A 107 -30.47 -4.04 0.28
CA SER A 107 -29.19 -3.54 0.80
C SER A 107 -28.01 -3.92 -0.11
N VAL A 108 -27.92 -5.21 -0.50
CA VAL A 108 -26.85 -5.66 -1.42
C VAL A 108 -26.99 -5.01 -2.79
N ARG A 109 -28.22 -4.81 -3.27
CA ARG A 109 -28.48 -4.10 -4.52
C ARG A 109 -28.00 -2.64 -4.46
N GLU A 110 -28.31 -1.92 -3.40
CA GLU A 110 -27.89 -0.52 -3.23
C GLU A 110 -26.35 -0.40 -3.21
N GLU A 111 -25.65 -1.35 -2.57
CA GLU A 111 -24.19 -1.40 -2.62
C GLU A 111 -23.67 -1.59 -4.06
N LEU A 112 -24.25 -2.52 -4.82
CA LEU A 112 -23.88 -2.76 -6.21
C LEU A 112 -24.20 -1.56 -7.11
N ASP A 113 -25.34 -0.91 -6.90
CA ASP A 113 -25.74 0.28 -7.67
C ASP A 113 -24.76 1.44 -7.42
N GLY A 114 -24.31 1.62 -6.17
CA GLY A 114 -23.28 2.60 -5.81
C GLY A 114 -21.92 2.29 -6.45
N ASP A 115 -21.47 1.03 -6.39
CA ASP A 115 -20.23 0.62 -7.04
C ASP A 115 -20.30 0.79 -8.57
N PHE A 116 -21.44 0.48 -9.19
CA PHE A 116 -21.66 0.68 -10.63
C PHE A 116 -21.58 2.16 -11.01
N ALA A 117 -22.24 3.05 -10.26
CA ALA A 117 -22.18 4.48 -10.50
C ALA A 117 -20.74 5.01 -10.46
N GLY A 118 -19.93 4.57 -9.50
CA GLY A 118 -18.51 4.93 -9.42
C GLY A 118 -17.68 4.46 -10.62
N LEU A 119 -17.96 3.27 -11.15
CA LEU A 119 -17.31 2.77 -12.37
C LEU A 119 -17.71 3.57 -13.61
N GLU A 120 -18.99 3.91 -13.71
CA GLU A 120 -19.56 4.72 -14.80
C GLU A 120 -18.93 6.12 -14.83
N ASP A 121 -18.77 6.76 -13.66
CA ASP A 121 -18.12 8.06 -13.54
C ASP A 121 -16.64 8.01 -13.95
N ARG A 122 -15.92 6.98 -13.50
CA ARG A 122 -14.52 6.76 -13.92
C ARG A 122 -14.41 6.51 -15.41
N ARG A 123 -15.34 5.75 -15.99
CA ARG A 123 -15.41 5.52 -17.44
C ARG A 123 -15.57 6.83 -18.19
N LYS A 124 -16.53 7.67 -17.79
CA LYS A 124 -16.77 8.99 -18.41
C LYS A 124 -15.55 9.90 -18.28
N ALA A 125 -14.92 9.93 -17.10
CA ALA A 125 -13.73 10.73 -16.87
C ALA A 125 -12.56 10.30 -17.77
N LEU A 126 -12.36 9.00 -17.98
CA LEU A 126 -11.35 8.49 -18.91
C LEU A 126 -11.69 8.81 -20.37
N GLN A 127 -12.95 8.65 -20.78
CA GLN A 127 -13.39 9.03 -22.12
C GLN A 127 -13.12 10.50 -22.41
N ALA A 128 -13.41 11.39 -21.47
CA ALA A 128 -13.14 12.83 -21.61
C ALA A 128 -11.64 13.14 -21.74
N LYS A 129 -10.77 12.39 -21.05
CA LYS A 129 -9.31 12.56 -21.12
C LYS A 129 -8.68 12.03 -22.40
N ARG A 130 -9.34 11.10 -23.11
CA ARG A 130 -8.76 10.40 -24.27
C ARG A 130 -8.23 11.37 -25.32
N ASP A 131 -8.98 12.42 -25.61
CA ASP A 131 -8.68 13.36 -26.70
C ASP A 131 -7.73 14.48 -26.27
N SER A 132 -7.40 14.60 -24.98
CA SER A 132 -6.46 15.59 -24.44
C SER A 132 -5.05 15.05 -24.22
N LEU A 133 -4.76 13.79 -24.60
CA LEU A 133 -3.46 13.17 -24.39
C LEU A 133 -2.48 13.63 -25.47
N THR A 134 -1.35 14.21 -25.06
CA THR A 134 -0.37 14.79 -26.00
C THR A 134 1.03 14.19 -25.85
N THR A 135 1.36 13.69 -24.65
CA THR A 135 2.67 13.12 -24.34
C THR A 135 2.65 11.60 -24.18
N PRO A 136 3.77 10.90 -24.44
CA PRO A 136 3.87 9.47 -24.18
C PRO A 136 3.59 9.09 -22.72
N GLU A 137 3.99 9.93 -21.77
CA GLU A 137 3.78 9.74 -20.34
C GLU A 137 2.28 9.78 -19.99
N GLU A 138 1.55 10.76 -20.53
CA GLU A 138 0.09 10.85 -20.38
C GLU A 138 -0.63 9.64 -20.97
N VAL A 139 -0.19 9.14 -22.13
CA VAL A 139 -0.75 7.94 -22.75
C VAL A 139 -0.51 6.70 -21.87
N ARG A 140 0.68 6.54 -21.29
CA ARG A 140 0.99 5.40 -20.39
C ARG A 140 0.16 5.44 -19.11
N GLU A 141 0.00 6.62 -18.51
CA GLU A 141 -0.84 6.81 -17.33
C GLU A 141 -2.32 6.52 -17.66
N TYR A 142 -2.81 7.00 -18.80
CA TYR A 142 -4.16 6.71 -19.29
C TYR A 142 -4.38 5.20 -19.48
N GLN A 143 -3.47 4.50 -20.18
CA GLN A 143 -3.56 3.05 -20.38
C GLN A 143 -3.57 2.28 -19.06
N THR A 144 -2.80 2.74 -18.08
CA THR A 144 -2.79 2.17 -16.72
C THR A 144 -4.14 2.35 -16.03
N GLN A 145 -4.75 3.54 -16.13
CA GLN A 145 -6.08 3.79 -15.56
C GLN A 145 -7.18 2.99 -16.26
N VAL A 146 -7.10 2.83 -17.59
CA VAL A 146 -8.03 1.97 -18.37
C VAL A 146 -7.93 0.52 -17.93
N ARG A 147 -6.71 -0.03 -17.82
CA ARG A 147 -6.51 -1.40 -17.35
C ARG A 147 -7.12 -1.60 -15.96
N LYS A 148 -6.83 -0.69 -15.03
CA LYS A 148 -7.38 -0.74 -13.67
C LYS A 148 -8.91 -0.66 -13.65
N LEU A 149 -9.51 0.20 -14.48
CA LEU A 149 -10.96 0.28 -14.62
C LEU A 149 -11.55 -1.05 -15.13
N ASN A 150 -10.93 -1.67 -16.13
CA ASN A 150 -11.40 -2.94 -16.67
C ASN A 150 -11.35 -4.06 -15.62
N GLU A 151 -10.28 -4.12 -14.83
CA GLU A 151 -10.18 -5.07 -13.71
C GLU A 151 -11.26 -4.81 -12.64
N ASP A 152 -11.52 -3.55 -12.30
CA ASP A 152 -12.58 -3.18 -11.37
C ASP A 152 -13.98 -3.57 -11.89
N ILE A 153 -14.23 -3.39 -13.20
CA ILE A 153 -15.46 -3.84 -13.87
C ILE A 153 -15.60 -5.35 -13.78
N GLN A 154 -14.55 -6.12 -14.07
CA GLN A 154 -14.60 -7.59 -13.96
C GLN A 154 -14.94 -8.04 -12.54
N ARG A 155 -14.33 -7.42 -11.52
CA ARG A 155 -14.64 -7.71 -10.11
C ARG A 155 -16.08 -7.35 -9.76
N PHE A 156 -16.59 -6.23 -10.26
CA PHE A 156 -17.99 -5.87 -10.10
C PHE A 156 -18.93 -6.90 -10.73
N GLU A 157 -18.65 -7.35 -11.95
CA GLU A 157 -19.49 -8.36 -12.63
C GLU A 157 -19.55 -9.68 -11.84
N VAL A 158 -18.42 -10.15 -11.29
CA VAL A 158 -18.42 -11.33 -10.42
C VAL A 158 -19.37 -11.16 -9.23
N ARG A 159 -19.32 -10.00 -8.56
CA ARG A 159 -20.18 -9.69 -7.42
C ARG A 159 -21.65 -9.60 -7.81
N ARG A 160 -21.93 -9.00 -8.96
CA ARG A 160 -23.27 -8.91 -9.53
C ARG A 160 -23.84 -10.31 -9.84
N GLN A 161 -23.04 -11.22 -10.39
CA GLN A 161 -23.46 -12.60 -10.66
C GLN A 161 -23.76 -13.37 -9.37
N GLU A 162 -22.94 -13.21 -8.33
CA GLU A 162 -23.20 -13.82 -7.02
C GLU A 162 -24.52 -13.31 -6.42
N PHE A 163 -24.78 -12.00 -6.51
CA PHE A 163 -26.05 -11.43 -6.07
C PHE A 163 -27.25 -11.99 -6.86
N ILE A 164 -27.15 -12.08 -8.20
CA ILE A 164 -28.19 -12.67 -9.04
C ILE A 164 -28.47 -14.13 -8.64
N ARG A 165 -27.42 -14.91 -8.36
CA ARG A 165 -27.57 -16.29 -7.88
C ARG A 165 -28.33 -16.33 -6.56
N LYS A 166 -27.97 -15.48 -5.59
CA LYS A 166 -28.66 -15.38 -4.29
C LYS A 166 -30.12 -14.97 -4.40
N ALA A 167 -30.43 -13.99 -5.26
CA ALA A 167 -31.80 -13.58 -5.50
C ALA A 167 -32.64 -14.71 -6.10
N LYS A 168 -32.06 -15.52 -7.00
CA LYS A 168 -32.73 -16.72 -7.56
C LYS A 168 -32.98 -17.77 -6.49
N GLU A 169 -31.99 -18.06 -5.64
CA GLU A 169 -32.15 -19.01 -4.52
C GLU A 169 -33.28 -18.59 -3.58
N TYR A 170 -33.33 -17.31 -3.21
CA TYR A 170 -34.41 -16.76 -2.39
C TYR A 170 -35.78 -16.91 -3.06
N ASN A 171 -35.90 -16.49 -4.33
CA ASN A 171 -37.15 -16.60 -5.08
C ASN A 171 -37.64 -18.05 -5.23
N ALA A 172 -36.73 -19.03 -5.26
CA ALA A 172 -37.11 -20.44 -5.31
C ALA A 172 -37.58 -21.02 -3.96
N LEU A 173 -37.24 -20.38 -2.84
CA LEU A 173 -37.68 -20.78 -1.49
C LEU A 173 -39.02 -20.15 -1.10
N VAL A 174 -39.36 -19.01 -1.68
CA VAL A 174 -40.56 -18.22 -1.34
C VAL A 174 -41.74 -18.48 -2.27
N ASN A 175 -41.50 -19.04 -3.46
CA ASN A 175 -42.54 -19.58 -4.35
C ASN A 175 -42.85 -21.04 -4.04
#